data_AF-A0A1G3C2Q4-F1
#
_entry.id   AF-A0A1G3C2Q4-F1
#
_cell.length_a   1.000
_cell.length_b   1.000
_cell.length_c   1.000
_cell.angle_alpha   90.00
_cell.angle_beta   90.00
_cell.angle_gamma   90.00
#
_symmetry.space_group_name_H-M   'P 1'
#
loop_
_entity.id
_entity.type
_entity.pdbx_description
1 polymer ?
#
loop_
_entity_poly.entity_id
_entity_poly.type
_entity_poly.pdbx_seq_one_letter_code
_entity_poly.pdbx_strand_id
1 'polypeptide(L)'
;MRFGEYLIKKGKIEESELEDALRFQREEHITLGVLAIREKALNNEQLSKILDCQREKGGLFGEIATDLGFLSKKVVDKLLILQKKKHNLIGEILVLYGAIGKEEMEEELRQFHEAAGRKK
;
A
#
# COMPACT_ATOMS: atom_id res chain seq x y z
N MET A 1 -11.16 3.46 10.71
CA MET A 1 -12.06 2.81 9.74
C MET A 1 -11.30 2.72 8.43
N ARG A 2 -11.16 1.51 7.87
CA ARG A 2 -10.53 1.30 6.56
C ARG A 2 -11.58 1.46 5.46
N PHE A 3 -11.16 1.72 4.22
CA PHE A 3 -12.09 1.94 3.11
C PHE A 3 -12.97 0.71 2.81
N GLY A 4 -12.41 -0.50 2.88
CA GLY A 4 -13.19 -1.74 2.72
C GLY A 4 -14.28 -1.93 3.78
N GLU A 5 -13.97 -1.70 5.06
CA GLU A 5 -14.96 -1.73 6.16
C GLU A 5 -16.06 -0.68 5.98
N TYR A 6 -15.70 0.47 5.40
CA TYR A 6 -16.65 1.54 5.10
C TYR A 6 -17.64 1.14 4.01
N LEU A 7 -17.18 0.45 2.96
CA LEU A 7 -18.04 -0.06 1.89
C LEU A 7 -19.00 -1.16 2.39
N ILE A 8 -18.53 -2.07 3.25
CA ILE A 8 -19.39 -3.09 3.90
C ILE A 8 -20.47 -2.40 4.73
N LYS A 9 -20.11 -1.40 5.53
CA LYS A 9 -21.07 -0.68 6.38
C LYS A 9 -22.13 0.09 5.57
N LYS A 10 -21.80 0.52 4.36
CA LYS A 10 -22.73 1.14 3.41
C LYS A 10 -23.56 0.11 2.63
N GLY A 11 -23.30 -1.19 2.78
CA GLY A 11 -23.97 -2.27 2.04
C GLY A 11 -23.59 -2.29 0.55
N LYS A 12 -22.40 -1.78 0.20
CA LYS A 12 -21.93 -1.68 -1.19
C LYS A 12 -21.18 -2.91 -1.67
N ILE A 13 -20.54 -3.63 -0.74
CA ILE A 13 -19.81 -4.88 -0.99
C ILE A 13 -20.08 -5.82 0.18
N GLU A 14 -19.96 -7.13 -0.05
CA GLU A 14 -19.98 -8.14 1.00
C GLU A 14 -18.60 -8.33 1.64
N GLU A 15 -18.57 -8.93 2.84
CA GLU A 15 -17.33 -9.23 3.56
C GLU A 15 -16.47 -10.26 2.80
N SER A 16 -17.11 -11.22 2.13
CA SER A 16 -16.50 -12.22 1.24
C SER A 16 -15.75 -11.56 0.07
N GLU A 17 -16.39 -10.61 -0.61
CA GLU A 17 -15.80 -9.87 -1.74
C GLU A 17 -14.61 -9.02 -1.31
N LEU A 18 -14.70 -8.41 -0.12
CA LEU A 18 -13.57 -7.71 0.47
C LEU A 18 -12.42 -8.67 0.81
N GLU A 19 -12.72 -9.85 1.34
CA GLU A 19 -11.71 -10.86 1.66
C GLU A 19 -10.96 -11.34 0.42
N ASP A 20 -11.67 -11.59 -0.67
CA ASP A 20 -11.09 -12.01 -1.95
C ASP A 20 -10.23 -10.90 -2.56
N ALA A 21 -10.74 -9.66 -2.59
CA ALA A 21 -9.96 -8.52 -3.05
C ALA A 21 -8.69 -8.30 -2.20
N LEU A 22 -8.77 -8.52 -0.88
CA LEU A 22 -7.63 -8.45 0.03
C LEU A 22 -6.64 -9.60 -0.17
N ARG A 23 -7.13 -10.82 -0.48
CA ARG A 23 -6.26 -11.95 -0.84
C ARG A 23 -5.47 -11.63 -2.10
N PHE A 24 -6.13 -11.15 -3.14
CA PHE A 24 -5.48 -10.79 -4.40
C PHE A 24 -4.46 -9.66 -4.21
N GLN A 25 -4.83 -8.63 -3.44
CA GLN A 25 -3.92 -7.56 -3.07
C GLN A 25 -2.68 -8.05 -2.29
N ARG A 26 -2.86 -9.04 -1.41
CA ARG A 26 -1.76 -9.64 -0.63
C ARG A 26 -0.86 -10.52 -1.48
N GLU A 27 -1.33 -11.11 -2.57
CA GLU A 27 -0.48 -11.88 -3.49
C GLU A 27 0.39 -10.96 -4.37
N GLU A 28 -0.12 -9.78 -4.75
CA GLU A 28 0.60 -8.73 -5.48
C GLU A 28 1.52 -7.87 -4.57
N HIS A 29 2.01 -8.41 -3.44
CA HIS A 29 2.78 -7.66 -2.44
C HIS A 29 4.15 -7.23 -2.94
N ILE A 30 4.21 -6.05 -3.57
CA ILE A 30 5.48 -5.40 -3.88
C ILE A 30 6.07 -4.87 -2.57
N THR A 31 7.10 -5.55 -2.07
CA THR A 31 7.86 -5.09 -0.91
C THR A 31 8.54 -3.75 -1.21
N LEU A 32 8.73 -2.93 -0.18
CA LEU A 32 9.35 -1.60 -0.31
C LEU A 32 10.72 -1.68 -1.01
N GLY A 33 11.47 -2.77 -0.77
CA GLY A 33 12.73 -3.05 -1.43
C GLY A 33 12.60 -3.31 -2.94
N VAL A 34 11.63 -4.12 -3.38
CA VAL A 34 11.36 -4.34 -4.82
C VAL A 34 10.88 -3.06 -5.49
N LEU A 35 10.07 -2.27 -4.79
CA LEU A 35 9.63 -0.96 -5.27
C LEU A 35 10.81 0.00 -5.45
N ALA A 36 11.76 -0.01 -4.51
CA ALA A 36 12.97 0.81 -4.58
C ALA A 36 13.86 0.44 -5.78
N ILE A 37 13.98 -0.84 -6.13
CA ILE A 37 14.68 -1.28 -7.37
C ILE A 37 13.96 -0.76 -8.61
N ARG A 38 12.63 -0.93 -8.67
CA ARG A 38 11.81 -0.48 -9.83
C ARG A 38 11.89 1.02 -10.05
N GLU A 39 11.84 1.80 -8.98
CA GLU A 39 11.98 3.26 -9.01
C GLU A 39 13.44 3.73 -9.20
N LYS A 40 14.39 2.80 -9.41
CA LYS A 40 15.84 3.06 -9.53
C LYS A 40 16.43 3.79 -8.32
N ALA A 41 15.76 3.70 -7.17
CA ALA A 41 16.21 4.27 -5.90
C ALA A 41 17.24 3.36 -5.21
N LEU A 42 17.21 2.06 -5.48
CA LEU A 42 18.19 1.08 -5.02
C LEU A 42 18.65 0.19 -6.18
N ASN A 43 19.81 -0.44 -6.01
CA ASN A 43 20.26 -1.58 -6.82
C ASN A 43 20.18 -2.89 -6.02
N ASN A 44 20.30 -4.04 -6.70
CA ASN A 44 20.15 -5.36 -6.07
C ASN A 44 21.16 -5.61 -4.94
N GLU A 45 22.39 -5.10 -5.06
CA GLU A 45 23.42 -5.24 -4.01
C GLU A 45 23.07 -4.44 -2.75
N GLN A 46 22.61 -3.21 -2.91
CA GLN A 46 22.17 -2.35 -1.81
C GLN A 46 20.93 -2.94 -1.13
N LEU A 47 19.99 -3.46 -1.92
CA LEU A 47 18.81 -4.16 -1.39
C LEU A 47 19.22 -5.36 -0.54
N SER A 48 20.14 -6.20 -1.02
CA SER A 48 20.66 -7.34 -0.25
C SER A 48 21.26 -6.88 1.08
N LYS A 49 22.12 -5.86 1.07
CA LYS A 49 22.74 -5.33 2.30
C LYS A 49 21.72 -4.82 3.32
N ILE A 50 20.65 -4.18 2.88
CA ILE A 50 19.58 -3.71 3.77
C ILE A 50 18.83 -4.91 4.37
N LEU A 51 18.50 -5.92 3.55
CA LEU A 51 17.80 -7.13 3.99
C LEU A 51 18.65 -7.98 4.94
N ASP A 52 19.96 -8.08 4.71
CA ASP A 52 20.90 -8.78 5.59
C ASP A 52 20.97 -8.07 6.94
N CYS A 53 21.12 -6.74 6.94
CA CYS A 53 21.11 -5.95 8.17
C CYS A 53 19.76 -6.07 8.92
N GLN A 54 18.63 -6.07 8.19
CA GLN A 54 17.30 -6.27 8.74
C GLN A 54 17.13 -7.67 9.34
N ARG A 55 17.75 -8.70 8.76
CA ARG A 55 17.72 -10.07 9.27
C ARG A 55 18.56 -10.21 10.54
N GLU A 56 19.72 -9.57 10.59
CA GLU A 56 20.63 -9.66 11.74
C GLU A 56 20.17 -8.81 12.94
N LYS A 57 19.70 -7.58 12.69
CA LYS A 57 19.39 -6.61 13.76
C LYS A 57 17.90 -6.41 13.99
N GLY A 58 17.05 -6.83 13.05
CA GLY A 58 15.64 -6.43 13.02
C GLY A 58 15.46 -4.96 12.66
N GLY A 59 14.21 -4.51 12.58
CA GLY A 59 13.86 -3.11 12.34
C GLY A 59 13.12 -2.84 11.03
N LEU A 60 12.79 -1.57 10.80
CA LEU A 60 12.06 -1.12 9.62
C LEU A 60 13.03 -0.93 8.45
N PHE A 61 12.70 -1.51 7.29
CA PHE A 61 13.52 -1.42 6.06
C PHE A 61 13.93 0.02 5.72
N GLY A 62 12.99 0.98 5.83
CA GLY A 62 13.24 2.38 5.51
C GLY A 62 14.22 3.06 6.47
N GLU A 63 14.21 2.70 7.75
CA GLU A 63 15.15 3.22 8.75
C GLU A 63 16.53 2.66 8.49
N ILE A 64 16.65 1.34 8.31
CA ILE A 64 17.92 0.66 8.00
C ILE A 64 18.52 1.20 6.70
N ALA A 65 17.70 1.42 5.66
CA ALA A 65 18.17 2.00 4.41
C ALA A 65 18.66 3.44 4.56
N THR A 66 18.10 4.19 5.52
CA THR A 66 18.54 5.55 5.85
C THR A 66 19.83 5.53 6.67
N ASP A 67 19.92 4.64 7.65
CA ASP A 67 21.11 4.46 8.51
C ASP A 67 22.32 3.98 7.71
N LEU A 68 22.11 3.11 6.72
CA LEU A 68 23.16 2.66 5.80
C LEU A 68 23.53 3.71 4.74
N GLY A 69 22.82 4.84 4.69
CA GLY A 69 23.06 5.92 3.73
C GLY A 69 22.65 5.59 2.28
N PHE A 70 21.90 4.49 2.07
CA PHE A 70 21.45 4.09 0.73
C PHE A 70 20.20 4.83 0.27
N LEU A 71 19.30 5.17 1.19
CA LEU A 71 18.11 5.96 0.91
C LEU A 71 18.06 7.19 1.81
N SER A 72 17.63 8.32 1.27
CA SER A 72 17.25 9.47 2.11
C SER A 72 15.83 9.30 2.63
N LYS A 73 15.52 9.86 3.81
CA LYS A 73 14.15 9.87 4.38
C LYS A 73 13.08 10.34 3.38
N LYS A 74 13.40 11.36 2.57
CA LYS A 74 12.50 11.84 1.48
C LYS A 74 12.18 10.77 0.42
N VAL A 75 13.16 9.91 0.09
CA VAL A 75 12.99 8.83 -0.89
C VAL A 75 12.19 7.69 -0.27
N VAL A 76 12.49 7.35 0.99
CA VAL A 76 11.70 6.38 1.76
C VAL A 76 10.23 6.81 1.84
N ASP A 77 9.96 8.08 2.16
CA ASP A 77 8.59 8.62 2.20
C ASP A 77 7.91 8.54 0.82
N LYS A 78 8.62 8.85 -0.27
CA LYS A 78 8.09 8.69 -1.64
C LYS A 78 7.75 7.23 -1.95
N LEU A 79 8.63 6.29 -1.62
CA LEU A 79 8.41 4.86 -1.81
C LEU A 79 7.23 4.37 -0.97
N LEU A 80 7.08 4.85 0.27
CA LEU A 80 5.94 4.55 1.12
C LEU A 80 4.64 5.08 0.52
N ILE A 81 4.63 6.30 -0.03
CA ILE A 81 3.45 6.84 -0.73
C ILE A 81 3.10 5.98 -1.95
N LEU A 82 4.10 5.55 -2.73
CA LEU A 82 3.90 4.70 -3.91
C LEU A 82 3.40 3.30 -3.53
N GLN A 83 3.99 2.69 -2.49
CA GLN A 83 3.54 1.42 -1.94
C GLN A 83 2.09 1.55 -1.45
N LYS A 84 1.77 2.61 -0.72
CA LYS A 84 0.44 2.89 -0.21
C LYS A 84 -0.55 3.16 -1.33
N LYS A 85 -0.16 3.84 -2.41
CA LYS A 85 -1.00 4.00 -3.62
C LYS A 85 -1.33 2.64 -4.25
N LYS A 86 -0.35 1.75 -4.38
CA LYS A 86 -0.59 0.39 -4.90
C LYS A 86 -1.43 -0.47 -3.95
N HIS A 87 -1.22 -0.36 -2.65
CA HIS A 87 -2.06 -0.97 -1.62
C HIS A 87 -3.45 -0.32 -1.47
N ASN A 88 -3.65 0.90 -1.98
CA ASN A 88 -4.96 1.55 -1.93
C ASN A 88 -5.84 1.16 -3.12
N LEU A 89 -5.33 0.37 -4.06
CA LEU A 89 -6.10 -0.13 -5.20
C LEU A 89 -7.14 -1.19 -4.80
N ILE A 90 -7.40 -1.42 -3.51
CA ILE A 90 -8.47 -2.32 -3.07
C ILE A 90 -9.81 -1.93 -3.72
N GLY A 91 -10.07 -0.63 -3.90
CA GLY A 91 -11.24 -0.16 -4.65
C GLY A 91 -11.20 -0.55 -6.12
N GLU A 92 -10.04 -0.48 -6.78
CA GLU A 92 -9.91 -0.90 -8.18
C GLU A 92 -10.04 -2.42 -8.33
N ILE A 93 -9.51 -3.19 -7.37
CA ILE A 93 -9.66 -4.64 -7.33
C ILE A 93 -11.13 -5.01 -7.14
N LEU A 94 -11.85 -4.35 -6.24
CA LEU A 94 -13.29 -4.55 -6.05
C LEU A 94 -14.10 -4.22 -7.32
N VAL A 95 -13.70 -3.19 -8.07
CA VAL A 95 -14.30 -2.87 -9.37
C VAL A 95 -14.01 -3.95 -10.42
N LEU A 96 -12.77 -4.45 -10.46
CA LEU A 96 -12.37 -5.52 -11.37
C LEU A 96 -13.10 -6.83 -11.09
N TYR A 97 -13.37 -7.14 -9.81
CA TYR A 97 -14.16 -8.29 -9.40
C TYR A 97 -15.67 -8.12 -9.63
N GLY A 98 -16.13 -6.91 -9.98
CA GLY A 98 -17.54 -6.61 -10.18
C GLY A 98 -18.33 -6.42 -8.88
N ALA A 99 -17.66 -6.35 -7.72
CA ALA A 99 -18.28 -6.12 -6.42
C ALA A 99 -18.86 -4.71 -6.29
N ILE A 100 -18.27 -3.72 -6.97
CA ILE A 100 -18.76 -2.34 -7.02
C ILE A 100 -18.50 -1.71 -8.39
N GLY A 101 -19.41 -0.86 -8.86
CA GLY A 101 -19.21 -0.11 -10.09
C GLY A 101 -18.08 0.93 -9.97
N LYS A 102 -17.38 1.22 -11.06
CA LYS A 102 -16.26 2.19 -11.07
C LYS A 102 -16.69 3.59 -10.60
N GLU A 103 -17.81 4.09 -11.12
CA GLU A 103 -18.34 5.41 -10.74
C GLU A 103 -18.71 5.45 -9.26
N GLU A 104 -19.39 4.40 -8.79
CA GLU A 104 -19.83 4.26 -7.40
C GLU A 104 -18.65 4.14 -6.42
N MET A 105 -17.58 3.45 -6.82
CA MET A 105 -16.33 3.38 -6.06
C MET A 105 -15.67 4.75 -5.92
N GLU A 106 -15.56 5.51 -7.02
CA GLU A 106 -14.95 6.84 -7.00
C GLU A 106 -15.75 7.84 -6.14
N GLU A 107 -17.08 7.73 -6.12
CA GLU A 107 -17.94 8.52 -5.24
C GLU A 107 -17.74 8.17 -3.77
N GLU A 108 -17.78 6.89 -3.41
CA GLU A 108 -17.59 6.45 -2.03
C GLU A 108 -16.17 6.73 -1.52
N LEU A 109 -15.14 6.65 -2.39
CA LEU A 109 -13.77 7.02 -2.06
C LEU A 109 -13.64 8.51 -1.75
N ARG A 110 -14.31 9.37 -2.52
CA ARG A 110 -14.39 10.81 -2.25
C ARG A 110 -15.06 11.09 -0.91
N GLN A 111 -16.22 10.49 -0.65
CA GLN A 111 -16.92 10.62 0.64
C GLN A 111 -16.05 10.15 1.82
N PHE A 112 -15.36 9.02 1.66
CA PHE A 112 -14.47 8.48 2.68
C PHE A 112 -13.29 9.40 2.98
N HIS A 113 -12.64 9.97 1.95
CA HIS A 113 -11.54 10.94 2.13
C HIS A 113 -12.01 12.26 2.74
N GLU A 114 -13.21 12.73 2.41
CA GLU A 114 -13.79 13.93 3.02
C GLU A 114 -14.11 13.69 4.52
N ALA A 115 -14.62 12.51 4.86
CA ALA A 115 -14.86 12.10 6.23
C ALA A 115 -13.56 11.87 7.03
N ALA A 116 -12.52 11.29 6.41
CA ALA A 116 -11.23 11.01 7.04
C ALA A 116 -10.32 12.24 7.15
N GLY A 117 -10.44 13.18 6.21
CA GLY A 117 -9.68 14.44 6.17
C GLY A 117 -10.13 15.49 7.20
N ARG A 118 -11.14 15.18 8.02
CA ARG A 118 -11.68 16.10 9.04
C ARG A 118 -10.95 16.07 10.39
N LYS A 119 -9.73 15.52 10.45
CA LYS A 119 -8.81 15.78 11.57
C LYS A 119 -7.95 17.00 11.24
N LYS A 120 -8.51 18.15 11.61
CA LYS A 120 -7.84 19.44 11.79
C LYS A 120 -6.64 19.33 12.73
#